data_AF-A0A8T7LIN2-F1
#
_entry.id   AF-A0A8T7LIN2-F1
#
_cell.length_a   1.000
_cell.length_b   1.000
_cell.length_c   1.000
_cell.angle_alpha   90.00
_cell.angle_beta   90.00
_cell.angle_gamma   90.00
#
_symmetry.space_group_name_H-M   'P 1'
#
loop_
_entity.id
_entity.type
_entity.pdbx_description
1 polymer ?
#
loop_
_entity_poly.entity_id
_entity_poly.type
_entity_poly.pdbx_seq_one_letter_code
_entity_poly.pdbx_strand_id
1 'polypeptide(L)'
;MTQPASQKPYIEVKPGDLITAESWNELQQHIRADLAANAEADARNVAELKEQIANVDAPKFGGRTPDDWTNDLDKRYIKRDEPQAAGQYHRYFKQLNRTVVVNGQNRIEPAVITHNLCRFPLVDVYRLMPLFSFTNVDGTEREIGREEQTRLGLPDNWKTVKFLVYYASKRDPISDLLYTEAPGDRFYWGDPLTLHLDQFGVRPTPTQAFDDLLNDLWGNMFDPGNEQDQFDRDAYGNSPYTQNWIEKDGVTVGDLMKRGQWPDLRVAVRPQQMPITAEPVAIGDRQVAPRVSVFHISQNAIEIHASSAVELMVLIRT
;
A
#
# COMPACT_ATOMS: atom_id res chain seq x y z
N MET A 1 -40.24 32.70 38.05
CA MET A 1 -40.93 32.38 36.78
C MET A 1 -41.26 33.70 36.10
N THR A 2 -40.44 34.12 35.15
CA THR A 2 -40.65 35.34 34.37
C THR A 2 -41.68 35.04 33.30
N GLN A 3 -42.84 35.66 33.40
CA GLN A 3 -43.89 35.62 32.39
C GLN A 3 -43.31 36.18 31.07
N PRO A 4 -43.53 35.55 29.91
CA PRO A 4 -43.03 36.07 28.64
C PRO A 4 -43.58 37.48 28.40
N ALA A 5 -42.71 38.44 28.07
CA ALA A 5 -42.96 39.88 28.06
C ALA A 5 -44.01 40.38 27.03
N SER A 6 -44.70 39.49 26.30
CA SER A 6 -45.65 39.83 25.24
C SER A 6 -47.11 39.41 25.51
N GLN A 7 -47.41 38.78 26.65
CA GLN A 7 -48.80 38.38 26.95
C GLN A 7 -49.51 39.46 27.76
N LYS A 8 -50.50 40.12 27.14
CA LYS A 8 -51.44 40.99 27.85
C LYS A 8 -52.37 40.12 28.70
N PRO A 9 -52.59 40.43 29.99
CA PRO A 9 -53.58 39.72 30.80
C PRO A 9 -54.96 39.83 30.16
N TYR A 10 -55.76 38.75 30.19
CA TYR A 10 -57.16 38.81 29.74
C TYR A 10 -57.99 39.77 30.60
N ILE A 11 -57.63 39.93 31.89
CA ILE A 11 -58.19 40.92 32.81
C ILE A 11 -57.04 41.57 33.56
N GLU A 12 -56.98 42.90 33.56
CA GLU A 12 -56.01 43.65 34.36
C GLU A 12 -56.52 43.77 35.80
N VAL A 13 -55.72 43.31 36.77
CA VAL A 13 -56.04 43.39 38.20
C VAL A 13 -54.90 44.10 38.92
N LYS A 14 -55.23 45.10 39.76
CA LYS A 14 -54.22 45.82 40.56
C LYS A 14 -54.08 45.16 41.94
N PRO A 15 -52.91 45.28 42.58
CA PRO A 15 -52.74 44.79 43.94
C PRO A 15 -53.75 45.44 44.90
N GLY A 16 -54.55 44.62 45.59
CA GLY A 16 -55.59 45.07 46.52
C GLY A 16 -57.03 44.97 45.98
N ASP A 17 -57.21 44.70 44.69
CA ASP A 17 -58.53 44.45 44.11
C ASP A 17 -59.07 43.08 44.55
N LEU A 18 -60.36 43.02 44.90
CA LEU A 18 -61.08 41.77 45.18
C LEU A 18 -61.38 41.06 43.85
N ILE A 19 -60.81 39.87 43.65
CA ILE A 19 -61.16 39.00 42.51
C ILE A 19 -62.56 38.43 42.77
N THR A 20 -63.53 38.84 41.97
CA THR A 20 -64.93 38.39 42.12
C THR A 20 -65.24 37.17 41.25
N ALA A 21 -66.36 36.52 41.52
CA ALA A 21 -66.83 35.39 40.71
C ALA A 21 -67.12 35.82 39.26
N GLU A 22 -67.57 37.06 39.06
CA GLU A 22 -67.81 37.66 37.75
C GLU A 22 -66.51 37.79 36.95
N SER A 23 -65.43 38.27 37.58
CA SER A 23 -64.10 38.35 36.94
C SER A 23 -63.60 36.97 36.50
N TRP A 24 -63.88 35.93 37.28
CA TRP A 24 -63.53 34.55 36.91
C TRP A 24 -64.32 34.04 35.71
N ASN A 25 -65.62 34.38 35.63
CA ASN A 25 -66.46 33.99 34.50
C ASN A 25 -66.02 34.72 33.22
N GLU A 26 -65.67 36.00 33.32
CA GLU A 26 -65.16 36.80 32.21
C GLU A 26 -63.81 36.25 31.69
N LEU A 27 -62.90 35.88 32.59
CA LEU A 27 -61.64 35.24 32.23
C LEU A 27 -61.89 33.93 31.45
N GLN A 28 -62.81 33.09 31.93
CA GLN A 28 -63.15 31.84 31.25
C GLN A 28 -63.77 32.07 29.86
N GLN A 29 -64.57 33.13 29.70
CA GLN A 29 -65.12 33.51 28.39
C GLN A 29 -64.02 33.97 27.43
N HIS A 30 -63.07 34.80 27.89
CA HIS A 30 -61.94 35.22 27.07
C HIS A 30 -61.06 34.05 26.63
N ILE A 31 -60.74 33.13 27.54
CA ILE A 31 -59.98 31.91 27.20
C ILE A 31 -60.73 31.06 26.17
N ARG A 32 -62.05 30.85 26.34
CA ARG A 32 -62.85 30.09 25.37
C ARG A 32 -62.92 30.78 24.01
N ALA A 33 -63.05 32.10 23.98
CA ALA A 33 -63.08 32.87 22.74
C ALA A 33 -61.73 32.80 22.01
N ASP A 34 -60.62 32.88 22.73
CA ASP A 34 -59.27 32.79 22.15
C ASP A 34 -58.96 31.37 21.63
N LEU A 35 -59.34 30.34 22.39
CA LEU A 35 -59.25 28.95 21.91
C LEU A 35 -60.12 28.71 20.67
N ALA A 36 -61.33 29.26 20.63
CA ALA A 36 -62.21 29.16 19.47
C ALA A 36 -61.64 29.91 18.26
N ALA A 37 -61.05 31.09 18.47
CA ALA A 37 -60.43 31.89 17.41
C ALA A 37 -59.19 31.19 16.81
N ASN A 38 -58.44 30.45 17.62
CA ASN A 38 -57.22 29.76 17.19
C ASN A 38 -57.44 28.30 16.75
N ALA A 39 -58.62 27.73 17.00
CA ALA A 39 -58.91 26.31 16.70
C ALA A 39 -58.67 25.93 15.24
N GLU A 40 -59.00 26.81 14.28
CA GLU A 40 -58.72 26.56 12.86
C GLU A 40 -57.23 26.61 12.54
N ALA A 41 -56.49 27.54 13.13
CA ALA A 41 -55.06 27.68 12.93
C ALA A 41 -54.31 26.48 13.52
N ASP A 42 -54.69 26.04 14.72
CA ASP A 42 -54.12 24.86 15.37
C ASP A 42 -54.44 23.57 14.58
N ALA A 43 -55.66 23.44 14.06
CA ALA A 43 -56.02 22.32 13.21
C ALA A 43 -55.18 22.28 11.91
N ARG A 44 -54.92 23.44 11.29
CA ARG A 44 -54.03 23.54 10.13
C ARG A 44 -52.58 23.19 10.49
N ASN A 45 -52.05 23.73 11.59
CA ASN A 45 -50.69 23.41 12.06
C ASN A 45 -50.52 21.91 12.31
N VAL A 46 -51.51 21.25 12.93
CA VAL A 46 -51.47 19.80 13.15
C VAL A 46 -51.55 19.02 11.83
N ALA A 47 -52.33 19.49 10.85
CA ALA A 47 -52.41 18.87 9.53
C ALA A 47 -51.08 19.01 8.77
N GLU A 48 -50.48 20.20 8.77
CA GLU A 48 -49.17 20.47 8.15
C GLU A 48 -48.05 19.65 8.81
N LEU A 49 -48.04 19.53 10.14
CA LEU A 49 -47.09 18.68 10.85
C LEU A 49 -47.26 17.20 10.48
N LYS A 50 -48.50 16.72 10.33
CA LYS A 50 -48.76 15.34 9.89
C LYS A 50 -48.27 15.10 8.47
N GLU A 51 -48.45 16.06 7.56
CA GLU A 51 -47.95 15.97 6.19
C GLU A 51 -46.41 15.99 6.15
N GLN A 52 -45.78 16.86 6.94
CA GLN A 52 -44.32 16.89 7.06
C GLN A 52 -43.77 15.58 7.61
N ILE A 53 -44.38 15.01 8.66
CA ILE A 53 -43.96 13.72 9.24
C ILE A 53 -44.17 12.58 8.24
N ALA A 54 -45.27 12.57 7.49
CA ALA A 54 -45.53 11.56 6.45
C ALA A 54 -44.53 11.64 5.28
N ASN A 55 -43.98 12.83 5.02
CA ASN A 55 -42.96 13.07 3.99
C ASN A 55 -41.51 12.86 4.48
N VAL A 56 -41.30 12.64 5.78
CA VAL A 56 -39.99 12.23 6.30
C VAL A 56 -39.87 10.71 6.10
N ASP A 57 -38.98 10.34 5.18
CA ASP A 57 -38.61 8.96 4.89
C ASP A 57 -37.84 8.36 6.09
N ALA A 58 -38.52 8.11 7.21
CA ALA A 58 -37.93 7.63 8.46
C ALA A 58 -37.03 6.37 8.31
N PRO A 59 -37.28 5.42 7.38
CA PRO A 59 -36.38 4.31 7.13
C PRO A 59 -35.23 4.63 6.14
N LYS A 60 -35.18 5.82 5.54
CA LYS A 60 -34.18 6.21 4.54
C LYS A 60 -33.60 7.60 4.78
N PHE A 61 -32.29 7.68 4.97
CA PHE A 61 -31.60 8.96 5.02
C PHE A 61 -31.15 9.36 3.61
N GLY A 62 -31.73 10.45 3.07
CA GLY A 62 -31.42 10.93 1.71
C GLY A 62 -31.86 9.95 0.61
N GLY A 63 -32.97 9.23 0.81
CA GLY A 63 -33.49 8.24 -0.14
C GLY A 63 -32.76 6.90 -0.15
N ARG A 64 -31.79 6.70 0.74
CA ARG A 64 -31.02 5.45 0.90
C ARG A 64 -31.28 4.82 2.26
N THR A 65 -31.46 3.49 2.28
CA THR A 65 -31.61 2.72 3.52
C THR A 65 -30.28 2.64 4.29
N PRO A 66 -30.29 2.28 5.58
CA PRO A 66 -29.06 1.96 6.31
C PRO A 66 -28.21 0.90 5.61
N ASP A 67 -28.81 -0.12 4.99
CA ASP A 67 -28.10 -1.15 4.24
C ASP A 67 -27.47 -0.62 2.96
N ASP A 68 -28.13 0.33 2.28
CA ASP A 68 -27.55 1.00 1.10
C ASP A 68 -26.33 1.84 1.50
N TRP A 69 -26.40 2.53 2.65
CA TRP A 69 -25.26 3.27 3.21
C TRP A 69 -24.14 2.35 3.65
N THR A 70 -24.44 1.26 4.34
CA THR A 70 -23.46 0.25 4.75
C THR A 70 -22.78 -0.35 3.52
N ASN A 71 -23.51 -0.75 2.49
CA ASN A 71 -22.93 -1.29 1.26
C ASN A 71 -22.08 -0.26 0.51
N ASP A 72 -22.49 1.01 0.47
CA ASP A 72 -21.74 2.07 -0.21
C ASP A 72 -20.48 2.49 0.57
N LEU A 73 -20.53 2.41 1.91
CA LEU A 73 -19.38 2.64 2.78
C LEU A 73 -18.44 1.42 2.76
N ASP A 74 -18.95 0.20 2.84
CA ASP A 74 -18.17 -1.03 2.76
C ASP A 74 -17.44 -1.12 1.42
N LYS A 75 -18.06 -0.72 0.30
CA LYS A 75 -17.36 -0.60 -1.00
C LYS A 75 -16.20 0.40 -0.97
N ARG A 76 -16.26 1.45 -0.14
CA ARG A 76 -15.20 2.46 -0.02
C ARG A 76 -14.10 2.07 0.97
N TYR A 77 -14.43 1.34 2.02
CA TYR A 77 -13.53 1.06 3.15
C TYR A 77 -13.09 -0.40 3.25
N ILE A 78 -13.82 -1.32 2.64
CA ILE A 78 -13.54 -2.75 2.64
C ILE A 78 -13.60 -3.21 1.18
N LYS A 79 -12.52 -2.97 0.42
CA LYS A 79 -12.17 -3.95 -0.60
C LYS A 79 -11.93 -5.26 0.15
N ARG A 80 -12.95 -6.12 0.19
CA ARG A 80 -12.78 -7.55 0.43
C ARG A 80 -12.01 -8.07 -0.77
N ASP A 81 -10.72 -7.77 -0.83
CA ASP A 81 -9.81 -8.60 -1.59
C ASP A 81 -10.05 -10.02 -1.08
N GLU A 82 -10.31 -10.93 -2.01
CA GLU A 82 -10.77 -12.28 -1.72
C GLU A 82 -9.86 -12.94 -0.66
N PRO A 83 -10.41 -13.82 0.21
CA PRO A 83 -9.66 -14.42 1.32
C PRO A 83 -8.47 -15.31 0.91
N GLN A 84 -8.10 -15.42 -0.37
CA GLN A 84 -6.98 -16.24 -0.80
C GLN A 84 -5.60 -15.60 -0.53
N ALA A 85 -5.55 -14.34 -0.06
CA ALA A 85 -4.31 -13.58 0.08
C ALA A 85 -4.09 -12.92 1.45
N ALA A 86 -4.81 -13.32 2.50
CA ALA A 86 -4.57 -12.80 3.85
C ALA A 86 -3.12 -13.13 4.29
N GLY A 87 -2.22 -12.15 4.20
CA GLY A 87 -0.78 -12.30 4.47
C GLY A 87 0.16 -12.16 3.27
N GLN A 88 -0.32 -11.78 2.07
CA GLN A 88 0.55 -11.55 0.92
C GLN A 88 1.36 -10.25 1.09
N TYR A 89 2.68 -10.39 0.97
CA TYR A 89 3.62 -9.27 0.90
C TYR A 89 3.72 -8.82 -0.56
N HIS A 90 3.48 -7.53 -0.82
CA HIS A 90 3.76 -6.92 -2.12
C HIS A 90 5.18 -6.34 -2.10
N ARG A 91 6.01 -6.74 -3.07
CA ARG A 91 7.38 -6.22 -3.23
C ARG A 91 7.39 -5.07 -4.22
N TYR A 92 8.01 -3.97 -3.81
CA TYR A 92 8.34 -2.85 -4.68
C TYR A 92 9.85 -2.64 -4.66
N PHE A 93 10.45 -2.48 -5.82
CA PHE A 93 11.89 -2.20 -5.94
C PHE A 93 12.07 -0.73 -6.31
N LYS A 94 12.86 0.01 -5.54
CA LYS A 94 13.05 1.46 -5.70
C LYS A 94 14.52 1.81 -5.65
N GLN A 95 14.97 2.67 -6.57
CA GLN A 95 16.32 3.23 -6.58
C GLN A 95 16.28 4.73 -6.24
N LEU A 96 16.62 5.05 -5.00
CA LEU A 96 16.67 6.42 -4.51
C LEU A 96 18.07 6.97 -4.74
N ASN A 97 18.37 7.45 -5.95
CA ASN A 97 19.68 8.02 -6.30
C ASN A 97 19.58 9.47 -6.83
N ARG A 98 18.38 9.92 -7.21
CA ARG A 98 18.16 11.24 -7.80
C ARG A 98 18.26 12.32 -6.74
N THR A 99 19.04 13.35 -7.04
CA THR A 99 19.22 14.51 -6.16
C THR A 99 18.43 15.71 -6.68
N VAL A 100 17.68 16.35 -5.80
CA VAL A 100 16.91 17.58 -6.03
C VAL A 100 17.40 18.66 -5.07
N VAL A 101 17.45 19.91 -5.53
CA VAL A 101 17.83 21.06 -4.71
C VAL A 101 16.57 21.61 -4.05
N VAL A 102 16.48 21.49 -2.73
CA VAL A 102 15.39 22.06 -1.92
C VAL A 102 16.00 23.04 -0.94
N ASN A 103 15.58 24.31 -1.00
CA ASN A 103 16.09 25.39 -0.13
C ASN A 103 17.63 25.53 -0.15
N GLY A 104 18.24 25.35 -1.33
CA GLY A 104 19.70 25.43 -1.51
C GLY A 104 20.48 24.22 -0.98
N GLN A 105 19.80 23.16 -0.53
CA GLN A 105 20.41 21.91 -0.09
C GLN A 105 20.13 20.79 -1.09
N ASN A 106 21.16 20.02 -1.44
CA ASN A 106 21.03 18.77 -2.19
C ASN A 106 20.37 17.72 -1.30
N ARG A 107 19.22 17.20 -1.72
CA ARG A 107 18.50 16.11 -1.06
C ARG A 107 18.10 15.05 -2.07
N ILE A 108 17.97 13.81 -1.62
CA ILE A 108 17.48 12.75 -2.49
C ILE A 108 15.97 12.89 -2.64
N GLU A 109 15.49 12.77 -3.87
CA GLU A 109 14.06 12.81 -4.18
C GLU A 109 13.38 11.60 -3.51
N PRO A 110 12.27 11.81 -2.78
CA PRO A 110 11.56 10.72 -2.14
C PRO A 110 10.84 9.82 -3.15
N ALA A 111 10.68 8.54 -2.80
CA ALA A 111 9.96 7.57 -3.61
C ALA A 111 8.53 7.40 -3.14
N VAL A 112 7.58 7.51 -4.07
CA VAL A 112 6.16 7.30 -3.81
C VAL A 112 5.75 5.92 -4.29
N ILE A 113 5.09 5.15 -3.42
CA ILE A 113 4.49 3.85 -3.76
C ILE A 113 2.99 3.94 -3.58
N THR A 114 2.26 3.85 -4.69
CA THR A 114 0.79 3.77 -4.72
C THR A 114 0.36 2.31 -4.66
N HIS A 115 -0.13 1.88 -3.50
CA HIS A 115 -0.52 0.50 -3.22
C HIS A 115 -2.04 0.25 -3.28
N ASN A 116 -2.87 1.30 -3.25
CA ASN A 116 -4.34 1.22 -3.41
C ASN A 116 -5.06 0.23 -2.46
N LEU A 117 -4.51 0.03 -1.26
CA LEU A 117 -5.05 -0.91 -0.27
C LEU A 117 -6.20 -0.32 0.57
N CYS A 118 -6.48 0.97 0.43
CA CYS A 118 -7.51 1.69 1.20
C CYS A 118 -7.31 1.64 2.73
N ARG A 119 -6.10 1.37 3.19
CA ARG A 119 -5.69 1.36 4.61
C ARG A 119 -4.18 1.55 4.73
N PHE A 120 -3.73 1.95 5.91
CA PHE A 120 -2.29 2.08 6.19
C PHE A 120 -1.66 0.68 6.34
N PRO A 121 -0.74 0.28 5.44
CA PRO A 121 -0.11 -1.02 5.51
C PRO A 121 1.07 -1.03 6.50
N LEU A 122 1.45 -2.23 6.94
CA LEU A 122 2.76 -2.45 7.54
C LEU A 122 3.82 -2.44 6.44
N VAL A 123 4.91 -1.70 6.67
CA VAL A 123 5.97 -1.50 5.68
C VAL A 123 7.29 -1.96 6.27
N ASP A 124 7.95 -2.90 5.60
CA ASP A 124 9.32 -3.29 5.89
C ASP A 124 10.23 -2.83 4.75
N VAL A 125 11.38 -2.24 5.09
CA VAL A 125 12.34 -1.74 4.11
C VAL A 125 13.62 -2.54 4.19
N TYR A 126 14.12 -2.96 3.03
CA TYR A 126 15.35 -3.70 2.89
C TYR A 126 16.26 -3.00 1.88
N ARG A 127 17.55 -2.97 2.17
CA ARG A 127 18.59 -2.61 1.20
C ARG A 127 18.82 -3.79 0.27
N LEU A 128 18.89 -3.53 -1.03
CA LEU A 128 19.35 -4.53 -2.01
C LEU A 128 20.88 -4.59 -2.01
N MET A 129 21.41 -5.74 -1.60
CA MET A 129 22.84 -6.02 -1.61
C MET A 129 23.20 -6.82 -2.86
N PRO A 130 24.43 -6.67 -3.42
CA PRO A 130 24.90 -7.58 -4.45
C PRO A 130 24.86 -9.03 -3.96
N LEU A 131 24.32 -9.94 -4.78
CA LEU A 131 24.11 -11.35 -4.42
C LEU A 131 25.42 -12.00 -3.96
N PHE A 132 26.48 -11.74 -4.70
CA PHE A 132 27.80 -12.34 -4.54
C PHE A 132 28.78 -11.45 -3.76
N SER A 133 28.28 -10.62 -2.83
CA SER A 133 29.16 -9.91 -1.88
C SER A 133 29.58 -10.85 -0.75
N PHE A 134 30.83 -11.31 -0.78
CA PHE A 134 31.39 -12.17 0.24
C PHE A 134 32.08 -11.31 1.29
N THR A 135 31.64 -11.39 2.54
CA THR A 135 32.31 -10.72 3.67
C THR A 135 33.20 -11.71 4.41
N ASN A 136 34.43 -11.32 4.69
CA ASN A 136 35.35 -12.03 5.57
C ASN A 136 34.84 -12.02 7.02
N VAL A 137 35.43 -12.88 7.86
CA VAL A 137 35.11 -12.99 9.30
C VAL A 137 35.35 -11.68 10.05
N ASP A 138 36.28 -10.85 9.57
CA ASP A 138 36.61 -9.53 10.11
C ASP A 138 35.69 -8.40 9.59
N GLY A 139 34.69 -8.74 8.78
CA GLY A 139 33.74 -7.79 8.19
C GLY A 139 34.25 -7.06 6.95
N THR A 140 35.46 -7.37 6.46
CA THR A 140 35.97 -6.81 5.19
C THR A 140 35.34 -7.51 3.98
N GLU A 141 35.08 -6.77 2.90
CA GLU A 141 34.63 -7.39 1.66
C GLU A 141 35.77 -8.19 1.03
N ARG A 142 35.50 -9.46 0.71
CA ARG A 142 36.42 -10.34 0.01
C ARG A 142 36.26 -10.10 -1.49
N GLU A 143 37.32 -9.61 -2.12
CA GLU A 143 37.39 -9.58 -3.57
C GLU A 143 37.62 -11.00 -4.12
N ILE A 144 36.70 -11.47 -4.97
CA ILE A 144 36.90 -12.68 -5.75
C ILE A 144 37.75 -12.33 -6.98
N GLY A 145 38.84 -13.07 -7.16
CA GLY A 145 39.69 -12.98 -8.35
C GLY A 145 39.03 -13.61 -9.58
N ARG A 146 39.47 -13.21 -10.78
CA ARG A 146 38.90 -13.68 -12.06
C ARG A 146 38.89 -15.20 -12.24
N GLU A 147 39.92 -15.88 -11.72
CA GLU A 147 39.99 -17.35 -11.75
C GLU A 147 38.88 -17.99 -10.91
N GLU A 148 38.65 -17.46 -9.71
CA GLU A 148 37.60 -17.94 -8.82
C GLU A 148 36.22 -17.57 -9.38
N GLN A 149 36.04 -16.39 -9.96
CA GLN A 149 34.83 -16.01 -10.70
C GLN A 149 34.50 -17.03 -11.80
N THR A 150 35.51 -17.40 -12.60
CA THR A 150 35.35 -18.36 -13.72
C THR A 150 35.03 -19.76 -13.18
N ARG A 151 35.73 -20.20 -12.13
CA ARG A 151 35.49 -21.49 -11.45
C ARG A 151 34.07 -21.58 -10.88
N LEU A 152 33.56 -20.48 -10.35
CA LEU A 152 32.23 -20.38 -9.75
C LEU A 152 31.12 -20.14 -10.78
N GLY A 153 31.46 -19.92 -12.06
CA GLY A 153 30.48 -19.62 -13.09
C GLY A 153 29.70 -18.33 -12.82
N LEU A 154 30.35 -17.32 -12.24
CA LEU A 154 29.70 -16.04 -11.98
C LEU A 154 29.63 -15.20 -13.27
N PRO A 155 28.56 -14.42 -13.49
CA PRO A 155 28.44 -13.54 -14.65
C PRO A 155 29.51 -12.42 -14.61
N ASP A 156 29.78 -11.77 -15.74
CA ASP A 156 30.82 -10.73 -15.83
C ASP A 156 30.58 -9.54 -14.89
N ASN A 157 29.30 -9.19 -14.68
CA ASN A 157 28.85 -8.12 -13.79
C ASN A 157 28.56 -8.60 -12.34
N TRP A 158 29.05 -9.76 -11.90
CA TRP A 158 28.69 -10.37 -10.61
C TRP A 158 28.79 -9.46 -9.37
N LYS A 159 29.71 -8.48 -9.40
CA LYS A 159 29.88 -7.51 -8.30
C LYS A 159 28.68 -6.59 -8.12
N THR A 160 27.90 -6.36 -9.17
CA THR A 160 26.76 -5.44 -9.18
C THR A 160 25.41 -6.15 -9.26
N VAL A 161 25.39 -7.43 -9.67
CA VAL A 161 24.16 -8.23 -9.78
C VAL A 161 23.43 -8.34 -8.44
N LYS A 162 22.20 -7.87 -8.41
CA LYS A 162 21.24 -7.89 -7.30
C LYS A 162 20.05 -8.79 -7.58
N PHE A 163 19.71 -8.96 -8.86
CA PHE A 163 18.65 -9.86 -9.34
C PHE A 163 19.27 -10.88 -10.28
N LEU A 164 19.09 -12.17 -10.01
CA LEU A 164 19.63 -13.23 -10.85
C LEU A 164 18.59 -14.29 -11.17
N VAL A 165 18.35 -14.51 -12.45
CA VAL A 165 17.58 -15.67 -12.92
C VAL A 165 18.50 -16.87 -13.04
N TYR A 166 18.17 -17.96 -12.36
CA TYR A 166 18.98 -19.17 -12.39
C TYR A 166 18.11 -20.43 -12.33
N TYR A 167 18.70 -21.54 -12.74
CA TYR A 167 18.04 -22.84 -12.77
C TYR A 167 18.38 -23.61 -11.49
N ALA A 168 17.37 -23.89 -10.66
CA ALA A 168 17.51 -24.50 -9.33
C ALA A 168 17.79 -26.02 -9.39
N SER A 169 18.87 -26.40 -10.05
CA SER A 169 19.27 -27.78 -10.28
C SER A 169 20.77 -27.86 -10.48
N LYS A 170 21.36 -29.03 -10.20
CA LYS A 170 22.80 -29.32 -10.35
C LYS A 170 23.40 -29.04 -11.73
N ARG A 171 22.58 -28.71 -12.74
CA ARG A 171 23.03 -28.30 -14.07
C ARG A 171 23.57 -26.87 -14.10
N ASP A 172 23.16 -26.05 -13.14
CA ASP A 172 23.59 -24.66 -13.04
C ASP A 172 24.62 -24.52 -11.91
N PRO A 173 25.88 -24.15 -12.21
CA PRO A 173 26.92 -23.94 -11.20
C PRO A 173 26.53 -22.90 -10.13
N ILE A 174 25.70 -21.92 -10.50
CA ILE A 174 25.18 -20.92 -9.56
C ILE A 174 24.29 -21.57 -8.50
N SER A 175 23.55 -22.62 -8.86
CA SER A 175 22.66 -23.29 -7.91
C SER A 175 23.40 -23.91 -6.73
N ASP A 176 24.69 -24.26 -6.89
CA ASP A 176 25.56 -24.76 -5.83
C ASP A 176 26.07 -23.64 -4.89
N LEU A 177 25.89 -22.37 -5.27
CA LEU A 177 26.19 -21.22 -4.42
C LEU A 177 24.94 -20.68 -3.71
N LEU A 178 23.76 -20.90 -4.31
CA LEU A 178 22.49 -20.35 -3.86
C LEU A 178 21.58 -21.45 -3.32
N TYR A 179 22.11 -22.31 -2.43
CA TYR A 179 21.30 -23.26 -1.68
C TYR A 179 21.68 -23.31 -0.20
N THR A 180 20.73 -23.78 0.59
CA THR A 180 20.92 -24.16 1.99
C THR A 180 20.57 -25.62 2.14
N GLU A 181 21.42 -26.37 2.82
CA GLU A 181 21.18 -27.78 3.14
C GLU A 181 20.54 -27.90 4.52
N ALA A 182 19.37 -28.54 4.58
CA ALA A 182 18.78 -29.06 5.80
C ALA A 182 18.87 -30.59 5.77
N PRO A 183 18.77 -31.30 6.92
CA PRO A 183 18.84 -32.76 6.94
C PRO A 183 17.76 -33.38 6.02
N GLY A 184 18.18 -33.91 4.88
CA GLY A 184 17.30 -34.58 3.90
C GLY A 184 16.82 -33.70 2.73
N ASP A 185 16.97 -32.37 2.79
CA ASP A 185 16.42 -31.45 1.79
C ASP A 185 17.38 -30.33 1.39
N ARG A 186 17.32 -29.93 0.10
CA ARG A 186 18.01 -28.76 -0.44
C ARG A 186 17.01 -27.64 -0.70
N PHE A 187 17.25 -26.49 -0.08
CA PHE A 187 16.46 -25.28 -0.28
C PHE A 187 17.25 -24.29 -1.13
N TYR A 188 16.81 -24.11 -2.36
CA TYR A 188 17.36 -23.14 -3.29
C TYR A 188 16.88 -21.73 -2.95
N TRP A 189 17.79 -20.77 -2.98
CA TRP A 189 17.52 -19.39 -2.58
C TRP A 189 16.79 -18.61 -3.67
N GLY A 190 15.90 -17.70 -3.28
CA GLY A 190 15.06 -16.96 -4.22
C GLY A 190 13.74 -17.66 -4.54
N ASP A 191 12.84 -16.88 -5.11
CA ASP A 191 11.47 -17.32 -5.38
C ASP A 191 11.34 -17.92 -6.78
N PRO A 192 10.34 -18.79 -7.01
CA PRO A 192 10.02 -19.25 -8.35
C PRO A 192 9.78 -18.08 -9.30
N LEU A 193 10.27 -18.18 -10.54
CA LEU A 193 10.08 -17.15 -11.56
C LEU A 193 8.60 -16.82 -11.77
N THR A 194 7.72 -17.83 -11.69
CA THR A 194 6.26 -17.66 -11.79
C THR A 194 5.70 -16.69 -10.76
N LEU A 195 6.22 -16.69 -9.53
CA LEU A 195 5.76 -15.77 -8.49
C LEU A 195 6.05 -14.31 -8.87
N HIS A 196 7.21 -14.06 -9.47
CA HIS A 196 7.57 -12.72 -9.94
C HIS A 196 6.71 -12.31 -11.14
N LEU A 197 6.53 -13.19 -12.11
CA LEU A 197 5.67 -12.93 -13.28
C LEU A 197 4.25 -12.57 -12.85
N ASP A 198 3.65 -13.34 -11.93
CA ASP A 198 2.31 -13.07 -11.41
C ASP A 198 2.25 -11.73 -10.67
N GLN A 199 3.24 -11.45 -9.80
CA GLN A 199 3.27 -10.24 -9.01
C GLN A 199 3.39 -8.96 -9.87
N PHE A 200 4.15 -9.03 -10.95
CA PHE A 200 4.38 -7.89 -11.86
C PHE A 200 3.48 -7.94 -13.11
N GLY A 201 2.44 -8.79 -13.10
CA GLY A 201 1.41 -8.82 -14.14
C GLY A 201 1.88 -9.34 -15.51
N VAL A 202 3.02 -10.03 -15.57
CA VAL A 202 3.58 -10.57 -16.81
C VAL A 202 3.00 -11.96 -17.07
N ARG A 203 2.30 -12.11 -18.19
CA ARG A 203 1.63 -13.37 -18.56
C ARG A 203 2.42 -14.07 -19.68
N PRO A 204 3.16 -15.14 -19.39
CA PRO A 204 3.96 -15.81 -20.39
C PRO A 204 3.07 -16.50 -21.44
N THR A 205 3.47 -16.47 -22.70
CA THR A 205 2.82 -17.26 -23.77
C THR A 205 3.71 -18.44 -24.19
N PRO A 206 3.16 -19.60 -24.57
CA PRO A 206 3.96 -20.77 -24.92
C PRO A 206 4.91 -20.55 -26.10
N THR A 207 4.61 -19.61 -26.98
CA THR A 207 5.40 -19.28 -28.17
C THR A 207 6.42 -18.17 -27.93
N GLN A 208 6.37 -17.49 -26.79
CA GLN A 208 7.30 -16.41 -26.45
C GLN A 208 8.70 -16.98 -26.18
N ALA A 209 9.72 -16.32 -26.73
CA ALA A 209 11.10 -16.63 -26.42
C ALA A 209 11.38 -16.29 -24.94
N PHE A 210 12.19 -17.12 -24.28
CA PHE A 210 12.46 -16.90 -22.86
C PHE A 210 13.14 -15.56 -22.57
N ASP A 211 14.03 -15.09 -23.45
CA ASP A 211 14.69 -13.77 -23.30
C ASP A 211 13.67 -12.62 -23.38
N ASP A 212 12.73 -12.68 -24.33
CA ASP A 212 11.65 -11.68 -24.46
C ASP A 212 10.80 -11.63 -23.18
N LEU A 213 10.49 -12.79 -22.60
CA LEU A 213 9.76 -12.86 -21.33
C LEU A 213 10.53 -12.18 -20.18
N LEU A 214 11.84 -12.42 -20.09
CA LEU A 214 12.67 -11.78 -19.06
C LEU A 214 12.74 -10.27 -19.27
N ASN A 215 12.85 -9.81 -20.52
CA ASN A 215 12.81 -8.38 -20.85
C ASN A 215 11.46 -7.76 -20.45
N ASP A 216 10.34 -8.44 -20.69
CA ASP A 216 9.02 -8.01 -20.21
C ASP A 216 8.97 -7.95 -18.68
N LEU A 217 9.52 -8.97 -17.99
CA LEU A 217 9.58 -9.00 -16.53
C LEU A 217 10.38 -7.82 -15.98
N TRP A 218 11.59 -7.58 -16.49
CA TRP A 218 12.42 -6.44 -16.05
C TRP A 218 11.75 -5.11 -16.38
N GLY A 219 11.12 -4.99 -17.55
CA GLY A 219 10.36 -3.81 -17.93
C GLY A 219 9.20 -3.51 -16.98
N ASN A 220 8.48 -4.52 -16.49
CA ASN A 220 7.38 -4.34 -15.54
C ASN A 220 7.86 -4.19 -14.08
N MET A 221 8.97 -4.82 -13.71
CA MET A 221 9.58 -4.69 -12.38
C MET A 221 10.21 -3.32 -12.15
N PHE A 222 10.76 -2.73 -13.21
CA PHE A 222 11.54 -1.49 -13.20
C PHE A 222 10.88 -0.42 -14.09
N ASP A 223 9.54 -0.49 -14.22
CA ASP A 223 8.75 0.31 -15.17
C ASP A 223 9.06 1.82 -15.03
N PRO A 224 9.46 2.50 -16.13
CA PRO A 224 9.78 3.92 -16.15
C PRO A 224 8.62 4.87 -15.79
N GLY A 225 7.41 4.37 -15.55
CA GLY A 225 6.29 5.17 -15.04
C GLY A 225 6.60 5.97 -13.76
N ASN A 226 7.62 5.56 -13.00
CA ASN A 226 8.30 6.41 -12.02
C ASN A 226 9.81 6.42 -12.32
N GLU A 227 10.40 7.61 -12.53
CA GLU A 227 11.83 7.78 -12.88
C GLU A 227 12.82 7.18 -11.84
N GLN A 228 12.34 6.82 -10.64
CA GLN A 228 13.13 6.24 -9.55
C GLN A 228 13.14 4.70 -9.54
N ASP A 229 12.56 4.06 -10.57
CA ASP A 229 12.51 2.61 -10.70
C ASP A 229 13.56 2.10 -11.71
N GLN A 230 14.41 2.99 -12.24
CA GLN A 230 15.42 2.71 -13.27
C GLN A 230 16.68 2.02 -12.73
N PHE A 231 16.58 0.75 -12.36
CA PHE A 231 17.78 -0.02 -12.01
C PHE A 231 18.76 -0.09 -13.19
N ASP A 232 20.05 -0.04 -12.87
CA ASP A 232 21.10 -0.23 -13.87
C ASP A 232 20.97 -1.62 -14.50
N ARG A 233 21.24 -1.72 -15.81
CA ARG A 233 21.16 -3.00 -16.53
C ARG A 233 22.11 -4.04 -15.92
N ASP A 234 23.21 -3.57 -15.35
CA ASP A 234 24.20 -4.41 -14.68
C ASP A 234 23.75 -4.89 -13.29
N ALA A 235 22.60 -4.42 -12.77
CA ALA A 235 22.03 -4.86 -11.51
C ALA A 235 21.20 -6.15 -11.64
N TYR A 236 20.81 -6.54 -12.86
CA TYR A 236 20.07 -7.77 -13.10
C TYR A 236 20.75 -8.61 -14.19
N GLY A 237 20.54 -9.92 -14.13
CA GLY A 237 21.17 -10.82 -15.09
C GLY A 237 20.70 -12.25 -14.95
N ASN A 238 21.33 -13.10 -15.75
CA ASN A 238 20.99 -14.51 -15.88
C ASN A 238 22.25 -15.34 -15.59
N SER A 239 22.07 -16.50 -14.97
CA SER A 239 23.15 -17.47 -14.78
C SER A 239 23.74 -17.92 -16.12
N PRO A 240 25.02 -18.37 -16.17
CA PRO A 240 25.59 -18.86 -17.42
C PRO A 240 24.83 -20.04 -18.02
N TYR A 241 24.21 -20.88 -17.20
CA TYR A 241 23.37 -21.96 -17.71
C TYR A 241 22.16 -21.41 -18.46
N THR A 242 21.46 -20.43 -17.86
CA THR A 242 20.30 -19.78 -18.47
C THR A 242 20.69 -19.07 -19.77
N GLN A 243 21.78 -18.30 -19.76
CA GLN A 243 22.27 -17.60 -20.95
C GLN A 243 22.67 -18.55 -22.08
N ASN A 244 23.47 -19.57 -21.77
CA ASN A 244 24.08 -20.41 -22.81
C ASN A 244 23.16 -21.50 -23.34
N TRP A 245 22.17 -21.95 -22.55
CA TRP A 245 21.34 -23.12 -22.89
C TRP A 245 19.85 -22.81 -23.02
N ILE A 246 19.38 -21.71 -22.44
CA ILE A 246 17.96 -21.33 -22.53
C ILE A 246 17.81 -20.17 -23.51
N GLU A 247 18.55 -19.09 -23.32
CA GLU A 247 18.45 -17.90 -24.19
C GLU A 247 19.06 -18.13 -25.57
N LYS A 248 20.31 -18.62 -25.62
CA LYS A 248 21.07 -18.76 -26.87
C LYS A 248 20.41 -19.70 -27.89
N ASP A 249 19.68 -20.71 -27.43
CA ASP A 249 19.01 -21.70 -28.28
C ASP A 249 17.60 -21.25 -28.70
N GLY A 250 17.18 -20.03 -28.36
CA GLY A 250 15.85 -19.50 -28.70
C GLY A 250 14.72 -20.31 -28.07
N VAL A 251 14.96 -20.90 -26.89
CA VAL A 251 14.00 -21.79 -26.24
C VAL A 251 12.75 -20.99 -25.86
N THR A 252 11.59 -21.51 -26.25
CA THR A 252 10.30 -20.90 -25.91
C THR A 252 9.86 -21.30 -24.50
N VAL A 253 8.97 -20.51 -23.90
CA VAL A 253 8.34 -20.89 -22.61
C VAL A 253 7.65 -22.25 -22.71
N GLY A 254 6.99 -22.54 -23.84
CA GLY A 254 6.32 -23.82 -24.06
C GLY A 254 7.30 -25.01 -24.07
N ASP A 255 8.51 -24.82 -24.58
CA ASP A 255 9.56 -25.85 -24.54
C ASP A 255 10.07 -26.08 -23.11
N LEU A 256 10.28 -25.02 -22.34
CA LEU A 256 10.67 -25.12 -20.92
C LEU A 256 9.62 -25.85 -20.09
N MET A 257 8.33 -25.59 -20.34
CA MET A 257 7.22 -26.27 -19.69
C MET A 257 7.18 -27.76 -20.07
N LYS A 258 7.29 -28.10 -21.36
CA LYS A 258 7.31 -29.49 -21.83
C LYS A 258 8.49 -30.29 -21.29
N ARG A 259 9.64 -29.65 -21.12
CA ARG A 259 10.87 -30.26 -20.57
C ARG A 259 10.87 -30.34 -19.04
N GLY A 260 9.85 -29.79 -18.37
CA GLY A 260 9.78 -29.74 -16.91
C GLY A 260 10.81 -28.82 -16.28
N GLN A 261 11.40 -27.89 -17.04
CA GLN A 261 12.42 -26.96 -16.56
C GLN A 261 11.82 -25.69 -15.96
N TRP A 262 10.62 -25.33 -16.41
CA TRP A 262 9.89 -24.16 -15.96
C TRP A 262 9.77 -23.99 -14.43
N PRO A 263 9.36 -25.01 -13.64
CA PRO A 263 9.16 -24.85 -12.20
C PRO A 263 10.46 -24.66 -11.40
N ASP A 264 11.61 -25.00 -11.98
CA ASP A 264 12.91 -24.89 -11.32
C ASP A 264 13.58 -23.53 -11.57
N LEU A 265 13.02 -22.67 -12.43
CA LEU A 265 13.56 -21.34 -12.65
C LEU A 265 13.25 -20.44 -11.45
N ARG A 266 14.27 -19.74 -10.96
CA ARG A 266 14.19 -18.88 -9.78
C ARG A 266 14.77 -17.51 -10.03
N VAL A 267 14.28 -16.53 -9.29
CA VAL A 267 14.85 -15.19 -9.18
C VAL A 267 15.45 -15.03 -7.79
N ALA A 268 16.78 -14.96 -7.72
CA ALA A 268 17.49 -14.69 -6.48
C ALA A 268 17.60 -13.18 -6.24
N VAL A 269 17.33 -12.78 -5.00
CA VAL A 269 17.55 -11.41 -4.49
C VAL A 269 18.13 -11.48 -3.08
N ARG A 270 19.00 -10.52 -2.73
CA ARG A 270 19.60 -10.41 -1.38
C ARG A 270 19.12 -9.17 -0.63
N PRO A 271 17.99 -9.25 0.07
CA PRO A 271 17.52 -8.15 0.91
C PRO A 271 18.27 -8.15 2.26
N GLN A 272 18.73 -6.97 2.68
CA GLN A 272 19.24 -6.73 4.03
C GLN A 272 18.30 -5.76 4.75
N GLN A 273 17.69 -6.20 5.85
CA GLN A 273 16.72 -5.39 6.57
C GLN A 273 17.34 -4.08 7.05
N MET A 274 16.62 -2.98 6.86
CA MET A 274 17.01 -1.65 7.32
C MET A 274 16.09 -1.19 8.44
N PRO A 275 16.63 -0.55 9.49
CA PRO A 275 15.79 0.09 10.50
C PRO A 275 15.08 1.31 9.89
N ILE A 276 13.77 1.41 10.09
CA ILE A 276 12.98 2.60 9.76
C ILE A 276 13.12 3.59 10.92
N THR A 277 13.67 4.78 10.66
CA THR A 277 13.92 5.80 11.70
C THR A 277 13.09 7.05 11.45
N ALA A 278 12.41 7.56 12.49
CA ALA A 278 11.59 8.77 12.41
C ALA A 278 12.40 10.08 12.44
N GLU A 279 13.61 10.07 13.02
CA GLU A 279 14.44 11.28 13.14
C GLU A 279 15.93 11.02 12.84
N PRO A 280 16.63 12.01 12.24
CA PRO A 280 18.07 11.96 12.12
C PRO A 280 18.74 12.19 13.49
N VAL A 281 19.06 11.13 14.22
CA VAL A 281 19.91 11.24 15.42
C VAL A 281 21.36 11.50 14.97
N ALA A 282 21.92 12.67 15.24
CA ALA A 282 23.34 12.92 14.99
C ALA A 282 24.18 12.10 15.98
N ILE A 283 24.96 11.12 15.49
CA ILE A 283 25.88 10.33 16.32
C ILE A 283 27.30 10.49 15.73
N GLY A 284 27.92 11.66 15.96
CA GLY A 284 29.33 11.93 15.66
C GLY A 284 29.79 11.66 14.20
N ASP A 285 31.11 11.56 14.02
CA ASP A 285 31.80 11.38 12.73
C ASP A 285 31.83 9.93 12.20
N ARG A 286 31.01 9.02 12.72
CA ARG A 286 30.95 7.65 12.18
C ARG A 286 30.04 7.61 10.96
N GLN A 287 30.49 6.98 9.88
CA GLN A 287 29.66 6.66 8.71
C GLN A 287 28.36 6.01 9.20
N VAL A 288 27.27 6.78 9.13
CA VAL A 288 25.95 6.32 9.53
C VAL A 288 25.41 5.50 8.36
N ALA A 289 24.98 4.27 8.64
CA ALA A 289 24.29 3.45 7.64
C ALA A 289 23.16 4.27 6.98
N PRO A 290 22.84 4.04 5.69
CA PRO A 290 21.78 4.77 5.00
C PRO A 290 20.50 4.74 5.84
N ARG A 291 19.94 5.90 6.14
CA ARG A 291 18.70 6.01 6.91
C ARG A 291 17.54 6.08 5.96
N VAL A 292 16.50 5.31 6.26
CA VAL A 292 15.24 5.35 5.52
C VAL A 292 14.10 5.72 6.46
N SER A 293 13.25 6.63 6.01
CA SER A 293 12.04 7.05 6.69
C SER A 293 10.85 6.77 5.77
N VAL A 294 9.76 6.25 6.34
CA VAL A 294 8.51 5.94 5.62
C VAL A 294 7.41 6.83 6.17
N PHE A 295 6.70 7.52 5.28
CA PHE A 295 5.58 8.40 5.61
C PHE A 295 4.32 7.91 4.90
N HIS A 296 3.23 7.72 5.63
CA HIS A 296 1.93 7.41 5.05
C HIS A 296 1.24 8.69 4.61
N ILE A 297 1.37 9.04 3.33
CA ILE A 297 0.76 10.25 2.76
C ILE A 297 -0.75 10.09 2.51
N SER A 298 -1.23 8.85 2.32
CA SER A 298 -2.66 8.52 2.27
C SER A 298 -2.90 7.05 2.60
N GLN A 299 -4.16 6.63 2.66
CA GLN A 299 -4.54 5.21 2.78
C GLN A 299 -4.18 4.37 1.55
N ASN A 300 -3.72 5.00 0.46
CA ASN A 300 -3.38 4.33 -0.80
C ASN A 300 -1.94 4.54 -1.23
N ALA A 301 -1.17 5.36 -0.51
CA ALA A 301 0.18 5.69 -0.91
C ALA A 301 1.10 5.96 0.29
N ILE A 302 2.34 5.53 0.14
CA ILE A 302 3.43 5.81 1.06
C ILE A 302 4.56 6.55 0.35
N GLU A 303 5.30 7.34 1.10
CA GLU A 303 6.47 8.10 0.65
C GLU A 303 7.71 7.64 1.43
N ILE A 304 8.83 7.45 0.73
CA ILE A 304 10.06 6.90 1.27
C ILE A 304 11.19 7.89 1.06
N HIS A 305 11.84 8.29 2.14
CA HIS A 305 12.99 9.19 2.12
C HIS A 305 14.26 8.44 2.48
N ALA A 306 15.36 8.75 1.79
CA ALA A 306 16.69 8.25 2.13
C ALA A 306 17.67 9.39 2.40
N SER A 307 18.59 9.19 3.34
CA SER A 307 19.68 10.14 3.63
C SER A 307 20.82 10.12 2.61
N SER A 308 20.94 9.03 1.84
CA SER A 308 22.01 8.78 0.87
C SER A 308 21.50 7.84 -0.22
N ALA A 309 22.21 7.78 -1.35
CA ALA A 309 21.78 6.98 -2.48
C ALA A 309 21.63 5.51 -2.07
N VAL A 310 20.49 4.90 -2.36
CA VAL A 310 20.18 3.54 -1.89
C VAL A 310 19.19 2.86 -2.82
N GLU A 311 19.40 1.56 -3.00
CA GLU A 311 18.46 0.68 -3.69
C GLU A 311 17.73 -0.18 -2.67
N LEU A 312 16.40 -0.19 -2.79
CA LEU A 312 15.50 -0.70 -1.78
C LEU A 312 14.58 -1.77 -2.37
N MET A 313 14.32 -2.79 -1.55
CA MET A 313 13.12 -3.60 -1.64
C MET A 313 12.19 -3.18 -0.51
N VAL A 314 10.99 -2.75 -0.86
CA VAL A 314 9.94 -2.33 0.07
C VAL A 314 8.87 -3.41 0.08
N LEU A 315 8.64 -4.00 1.24
CA LEU A 315 7.57 -4.96 1.46
C LEU A 315 6.38 -4.24 2.07
N ILE A 316 5.24 -4.31 1.39
CA ILE A 316 3.97 -3.81 1.90
C ILE A 316 3.11 -5.02 2.28
N ARG A 317 2.69 -5.07 3.54
CA ARG A 317 1.82 -6.12 4.06
C ARG A 317 0.39 -5.60 4.23
N THR A 318 -0.54 -6.38 3.68
CA THR A 318 -1.99 -6.26 3.85
C THR A 318 -2.46 -6.92 5.14
#